data_AF-A0A5M9NTJ6-F1
#
_entry.id   AF-A0A5M9NTJ6-F1
#
_cell.length_a   1.000
_cell.length_b   1.000
_cell.length_c   1.000
_cell.angle_alpha   90.00
_cell.angle_beta   90.00
_cell.angle_gamma   90.00
#
_symmetry.space_group_name_H-M   'P 1'
#
loop_
_entity.id
_entity.type
_entity.pdbx_description
1 polymer ?
#
loop_
_entity_poly.entity_id
_entity_poly.type
_entity_poly.pdbx_seq_one_letter_code
_entity_poly.pdbx_strand_id
1 'polypeptide(L)'
;MSRRVAVLISHLLEVGSISNGSDRIKNVKNPLYAVIMDVLARVNPNRVMEVYKNMGKIELNEDNRVFLMDMLKKFEIDKKLKQEGKEEGREEGREEKVELLIKQLRKKLNGLPKNYEDKIKTLSNDKIESIGVDIFDIEKVEDLKRYF
;
A
#
# COMPACT_ATOMS: atom_id res chain seq x y z
N MET A 1 -14.88 -6.74 14.25
CA MET A 1 -15.33 -6.89 12.85
C MET A 1 -15.79 -5.51 12.36
N SER A 2 -15.26 -5.00 11.24
CA SER A 2 -15.62 -3.65 10.76
C SER A 2 -17.10 -3.59 10.36
N ARG A 3 -17.81 -2.53 10.77
CA ARG A 3 -19.24 -2.30 10.45
C ARG A 3 -19.54 -2.43 8.95
N ARG A 4 -18.57 -2.17 8.08
CA ARG A 4 -18.71 -2.32 6.61
C ARG A 4 -18.82 -3.77 6.15
N VAL A 5 -18.17 -4.71 6.84
CA VAL A 5 -18.23 -6.15 6.51
C VAL A 5 -19.57 -6.75 6.95
N ALA A 6 -20.13 -6.29 8.07
CA ALA A 6 -21.44 -6.73 8.55
C ALA A 6 -22.57 -6.28 7.60
N VAL A 7 -22.51 -5.05 7.09
CA VAL A 7 -23.51 -4.48 6.16
C VAL A 7 -23.50 -5.17 4.78
N LEU A 8 -22.32 -5.61 4.32
CA LEU A 8 -22.19 -6.33 3.05
C LEU A 8 -22.71 -7.77 3.15
N ILE A 9 -22.50 -8.42 4.29
CA ILE A 9 -23.01 -9.77 4.56
C ILE A 9 -24.54 -9.75 4.72
N SER A 10 -25.13 -8.73 5.35
CA SER A 10 -26.59 -8.63 5.51
C SER A 10 -27.31 -8.37 4.19
N HIS A 11 -26.76 -7.55 3.29
CA HIS A 11 -27.34 -7.36 1.93
C HIS A 11 -27.30 -8.63 1.08
N LEU A 12 -26.35 -9.55 1.32
CA LEU A 12 -26.22 -10.80 0.57
C LEU A 12 -27.15 -11.91 1.09
N LEU A 13 -27.66 -11.80 2.32
CA LEU A 13 -28.57 -12.77 2.93
C LEU A 13 -30.05 -12.50 2.62
N GLU A 14 -30.45 -11.25 2.39
CA GLU A 14 -31.86 -10.88 2.11
C GLU A 14 -32.37 -11.30 0.72
N VAL A 15 -31.49 -11.57 -0.24
CA VAL A 15 -31.89 -11.98 -1.62
C VAL A 15 -32.23 -13.48 -1.71
N GLY A 16 -32.15 -14.23 -0.61
CA GLY A 16 -32.26 -15.68 -0.58
C GLY A 16 -33.61 -16.22 -0.14
N SER A 17 -34.74 -15.72 -0.68
CA SER A 17 -36.05 -16.29 -0.38
C SER A 17 -36.69 -16.98 -1.60
N ILE A 18 -36.91 -18.29 -1.43
CA ILE A 18 -37.94 -19.16 -2.04
C ILE A 18 -37.62 -19.83 -3.40
N SER A 19 -37.22 -21.10 -3.38
CA SER A 19 -38.07 -22.27 -3.72
C SER A 19 -37.28 -23.53 -4.18
N ASN A 20 -37.65 -24.65 -3.56
CA ASN A 20 -37.62 -26.07 -3.94
C ASN A 20 -36.41 -26.71 -4.67
N GLY A 21 -35.69 -27.52 -3.89
CA GLY A 21 -35.74 -28.98 -4.07
C GLY A 21 -34.68 -29.64 -4.95
N SER A 22 -34.59 -29.33 -6.24
CA SER A 22 -33.74 -30.11 -7.16
C SER A 22 -32.91 -29.31 -8.17
N ASP A 23 -33.01 -27.98 -8.20
CA ASP A 23 -32.27 -27.13 -9.15
C ASP A 23 -31.03 -26.44 -8.56
N ARG A 24 -30.57 -26.85 -7.38
CA ARG A 24 -29.60 -26.07 -6.57
C ARG A 24 -28.13 -26.24 -6.95
N ILE A 25 -27.78 -26.96 -8.02
CA ILE A 25 -26.38 -27.12 -8.48
C ILE A 25 -26.18 -26.54 -9.89
N LYS A 26 -26.79 -25.39 -10.21
CA LYS A 26 -26.59 -24.73 -11.51
C LYS A 26 -26.19 -23.25 -11.48
N ASN A 27 -25.93 -22.63 -10.32
CA ASN A 27 -25.62 -21.20 -10.35
C ASN A 27 -24.76 -20.70 -9.19
N VAL A 28 -23.53 -21.17 -9.15
CA VAL A 28 -22.57 -20.79 -8.10
C VAL A 28 -21.28 -20.45 -8.87
N LYS A 29 -21.03 -19.21 -9.34
CA LYS A 29 -20.67 -18.05 -8.50
C LYS A 29 -20.30 -18.52 -7.10
N ASN A 30 -19.25 -19.35 -6.96
CA ASN A 30 -18.94 -19.94 -5.66
C ASN A 30 -18.25 -18.92 -4.78
N PRO A 31 -18.94 -18.31 -3.79
CA PRO A 31 -18.27 -17.44 -2.83
C PRO A 31 -17.16 -18.20 -2.11
N LEU A 32 -17.25 -19.54 -2.01
CA LEU A 32 -16.17 -20.37 -1.48
C LEU A 32 -14.90 -20.28 -2.33
N TYR A 33 -15.00 -20.25 -3.67
CA TYR A 33 -13.83 -20.13 -4.55
C TYR A 33 -13.20 -18.73 -4.45
N ALA A 34 -14.03 -17.69 -4.43
CA ALA A 34 -13.56 -16.32 -4.24
C ALA A 34 -12.87 -16.14 -2.87
N VAL A 35 -13.45 -16.70 -1.81
CA VAL A 35 -12.89 -16.68 -0.45
C VAL A 35 -11.59 -17.50 -0.38
N ILE A 36 -11.54 -18.67 -1.02
CA ILE A 36 -10.32 -19.49 -1.06
C ILE A 36 -9.20 -18.77 -1.79
N MET A 37 -9.46 -18.17 -2.96
CA MET A 37 -8.43 -17.46 -3.73
C MET A 37 -7.95 -16.19 -3.03
N ASP A 38 -8.86 -15.46 -2.38
CA ASP A 38 -8.53 -14.30 -1.55
C ASP A 38 -7.67 -14.69 -0.33
N VAL A 39 -8.01 -15.78 0.36
CA VAL A 39 -7.18 -16.33 1.44
C VAL A 39 -5.80 -16.77 0.92
N LEU A 40 -5.74 -17.49 -0.20
CA LEU A 40 -4.48 -17.96 -0.78
C LEU A 40 -3.59 -16.80 -1.27
N ALA A 41 -4.16 -15.76 -1.87
CA ALA A 41 -3.44 -14.58 -2.35
C ALA A 41 -2.88 -13.73 -1.19
N ARG A 42 -3.60 -13.64 -0.07
CA ARG A 42 -3.12 -12.98 1.14
C ARG A 42 -1.96 -13.73 1.80
N VAL A 43 -1.97 -15.07 1.72
CA VAL A 43 -1.00 -15.93 2.43
C VAL A 43 0.27 -16.20 1.60
N ASN A 44 0.15 -16.52 0.31
CA ASN A 44 1.31 -16.73 -0.56
C ASN A 44 0.97 -16.55 -2.07
N PRO A 45 1.31 -15.39 -2.66
CA PRO A 45 1.03 -15.08 -4.07
C PRO A 45 1.70 -16.05 -5.07
N ASN A 46 2.87 -16.60 -4.74
CA ASN A 46 3.58 -17.52 -5.63
C ASN A 46 2.87 -18.87 -5.74
N ARG A 47 2.25 -19.31 -4.64
CA ARG A 47 1.46 -20.54 -4.57
C ARG A 47 0.16 -20.43 -5.37
N VAL A 48 -0.43 -19.23 -5.43
CA VAL A 48 -1.58 -18.96 -6.30
C VAL A 48 -1.21 -19.19 -7.77
N MET A 49 -0.05 -18.70 -8.22
CA MET A 49 0.44 -18.90 -9.59
C MET A 49 0.76 -20.36 -9.92
N GLU A 50 1.24 -21.13 -8.94
CA GLU A 50 1.49 -22.57 -9.07
C GLU A 50 0.18 -23.37 -9.19
N VAL A 51 -0.83 -23.04 -8.37
CA VAL A 51 -2.18 -23.61 -8.47
C VAL A 51 -2.80 -23.27 -9.84
N TYR A 52 -2.58 -22.06 -10.37
CA TYR A 52 -2.99 -21.69 -11.73
C TYR A 52 -2.33 -22.52 -12.83
N LYS A 53 -0.99 -22.71 -12.79
CA LYS A 53 -0.28 -23.57 -13.75
C LYS A 53 -0.82 -25.00 -13.75
N ASN A 54 -1.24 -25.47 -12.58
CA ASN A 54 -1.81 -26.80 -12.40
C ASN A 54 -3.32 -26.89 -12.70
N MET A 55 -4.04 -25.76 -12.72
CA MET A 55 -5.47 -25.65 -13.08
C MET A 55 -5.74 -25.76 -14.58
N GLY A 56 -4.72 -25.77 -15.45
CA GLY A 56 -4.87 -26.11 -16.87
C GLY A 56 -5.46 -27.51 -17.15
N LYS A 57 -5.72 -28.29 -16.10
CA LYS A 57 -6.43 -29.59 -16.13
C LYS A 57 -7.92 -29.51 -15.77
N ILE A 58 -8.43 -28.32 -15.40
CA ILE A 58 -9.84 -28.09 -15.07
C ILE A 58 -10.43 -27.25 -16.21
N GLU A 59 -11.43 -27.78 -16.91
CA GLU A 59 -12.17 -27.04 -17.94
C GLU A 59 -12.97 -25.90 -17.31
N LEU A 60 -12.38 -24.70 -17.25
CA LEU A 60 -13.10 -23.48 -16.91
C LEU A 60 -13.87 -23.01 -18.14
N ASN A 61 -15.17 -22.76 -17.99
CA ASN A 61 -15.97 -22.12 -19.03
C ASN A 61 -15.49 -20.67 -19.28
N GLU A 62 -15.87 -20.12 -20.44
CA GLU A 62 -15.39 -18.81 -20.89
C GLU A 62 -15.73 -17.67 -19.91
N ASP A 63 -16.93 -17.69 -19.34
CA ASP A 63 -17.38 -16.69 -18.37
C ASP A 63 -16.49 -16.65 -17.11
N ASN A 64 -16.10 -17.84 -16.62
CA ASN A 64 -15.21 -17.94 -15.47
C ASN A 64 -13.79 -17.47 -15.81
N ARG A 65 -13.33 -17.67 -17.05
CA ARG A 65 -12.02 -17.17 -17.53
C ARG A 65 -12.01 -15.65 -17.61
N VAL A 66 -13.05 -15.05 -18.18
CA VAL A 66 -13.19 -13.59 -18.28
C VAL A 66 -13.23 -12.95 -16.89
N PHE A 67 -14.06 -13.49 -15.98
CA PHE A 67 -14.14 -13.01 -14.61
C PHE A 67 -12.80 -13.09 -13.86
N LEU A 68 -12.06 -14.19 -14.05
CA LEU A 68 -10.75 -14.38 -13.46
C LEU A 68 -9.74 -13.34 -13.92
N MET A 69 -9.68 -13.08 -15.23
CA MET A 69 -8.75 -12.12 -15.82
C MET A 69 -9.07 -10.69 -15.37
N ASP A 70 -10.35 -10.33 -15.27
CA ASP A 70 -10.77 -9.03 -14.76
C ASP A 70 -10.37 -8.84 -13.29
N MET A 71 -10.56 -9.88 -12.46
CA MET A 71 -10.12 -9.87 -11.06
C MET A 71 -8.60 -9.69 -10.94
N LEU A 72 -7.81 -10.43 -11.73
CA LEU A 72 -6.34 -10.34 -11.71
C LEU A 72 -5.87 -8.94 -12.11
N LYS A 73 -6.43 -8.38 -13.18
CA LYS A 73 -6.12 -7.03 -13.64
C LYS A 73 -6.44 -6.00 -12.56
N LYS A 74 -7.59 -6.12 -11.89
CA LYS A 74 -7.96 -5.25 -10.78
C LYS A 74 -6.99 -5.37 -9.60
N PHE A 75 -6.58 -6.59 -9.25
CA PHE A 75 -5.62 -6.81 -8.17
C PHE A 75 -4.24 -6.19 -8.47
N GLU A 76 -3.77 -6.31 -9.70
CA GLU A 76 -2.52 -5.66 -10.15
C GLU A 76 -2.61 -4.13 -10.06
N ILE A 77 -3.75 -3.54 -10.47
CA ILE A 77 -4.01 -2.10 -10.35
C ILE A 77 -4.01 -1.68 -8.87
N ASP A 78 -4.72 -2.40 -8.00
CA ASP A 78 -4.78 -2.10 -6.56
C ASP A 78 -3.39 -2.15 -5.92
N LYS A 79 -2.55 -3.11 -6.32
CA LYS A 79 -1.17 -3.24 -5.85
C LYS A 79 -0.33 -2.04 -6.30
N LYS A 80 -0.46 -1.63 -7.56
CA LYS A 80 0.25 -0.49 -8.14
C LYS A 80 -0.13 0.81 -7.43
N LEU A 81 -1.42 1.10 -7.27
CA LEU A 81 -1.91 2.30 -6.58
C LEU A 81 -1.44 2.37 -5.13
N LYS A 82 -1.43 1.24 -4.40
CA LYS A 82 -0.89 1.18 -3.03
C LYS A 82 0.60 1.46 -2.98
N GLN A 83 1.35 1.03 -3.98
CA GLN A 83 2.78 1.28 -4.06
C GLN A 83 3.06 2.75 -4.37
N GLU A 84 2.38 3.31 -5.37
CA GLU A 84 2.48 4.73 -5.74
C GLU A 84 2.13 5.63 -4.56
N GLY A 85 0.99 5.44 -3.89
CA GLY A 85 0.63 6.25 -2.72
C GLY A 85 1.60 6.11 -1.53
N LYS A 86 2.30 4.98 -1.41
CA LYS A 86 3.35 4.79 -0.39
C LYS A 86 4.64 5.52 -0.76
N GLU A 87 4.95 5.62 -2.05
CA GLU A 87 6.11 6.33 -2.57
C GLU A 87 5.87 7.84 -2.50
N GLU A 88 4.73 8.33 -2.99
CA GLU A 88 4.31 9.73 -2.84
C GLU A 88 4.32 10.18 -1.37
N GLY A 89 3.69 9.40 -0.47
CA GLY A 89 3.68 9.75 0.95
C GLY A 89 5.08 9.75 1.61
N ARG A 90 6.06 9.03 1.05
CA ARG A 90 7.46 9.08 1.50
C ARG A 90 8.19 10.30 0.97
N GLU A 91 7.92 10.69 -0.27
CA GLU A 91 8.49 11.90 -0.87
C GLU A 91 7.96 13.16 -0.18
N GLU A 92 6.63 13.29 -0.05
CA GLU A 92 5.99 14.39 0.66
C GLU A 92 6.48 14.47 2.11
N GLY A 93 6.50 13.33 2.83
CA GLY A 93 6.99 13.29 4.21
C GLY A 93 8.47 13.65 4.34
N ARG A 94 9.30 13.37 3.31
CA ARG A 94 10.70 13.81 3.27
C ARG A 94 10.79 15.32 3.08
N GLU A 95 10.02 15.90 2.16
CA GLU A 95 10.02 17.34 1.92
C GLU A 95 9.62 18.11 3.18
N GLU A 96 8.53 17.72 3.83
CA GLU A 96 8.07 18.33 5.09
C GLU A 96 9.13 18.24 6.19
N LYS A 97 9.78 17.07 6.33
CA LYS A 97 10.85 16.85 7.31
C LYS A 97 12.05 17.78 7.07
N VAL A 98 12.49 17.90 5.82
CA VAL A 98 13.60 18.78 5.42
C VAL A 98 13.25 20.24 5.69
N GLU A 99 12.05 20.68 5.31
CA GLU A 99 11.61 22.05 5.55
C GLU A 99 11.54 22.39 7.04
N LEU A 100 11.02 21.47 7.86
CA LEU A 100 10.94 21.64 9.29
C LEU A 100 12.34 21.77 9.91
N LEU A 101 13.27 20.89 9.49
CA LEU A 101 14.66 20.95 9.95
C LEU A 101 15.32 22.31 9.61
N ILE A 102 15.13 22.80 8.38
CA ILE A 102 15.66 24.11 7.95
C ILE A 102 15.06 25.24 8.79
N LYS A 103 13.75 25.21 9.08
CA LYS A 103 13.08 26.21 9.94
C LYS A 103 13.64 26.19 11.36
N GLN A 104 13.89 25.01 11.93
CA GLN A 104 14.48 24.86 13.27
C GLN A 104 15.92 25.38 13.32
N LEU A 105 16.76 25.02 12.34
CA LEU A 105 18.13 25.50 12.23
C LEU A 105 18.21 27.02 12.05
N ARG A 106 17.39 27.60 11.17
CA ARG A 106 17.28 29.06 11.01
C ARG A 106 16.95 29.74 12.33
N LYS A 107 16.01 29.21 13.10
CA LYS A 107 15.61 29.77 14.39
C LYS A 107 16.73 29.64 15.43
N LYS A 108 17.40 28.50 15.50
CA LYS A 108 18.48 28.25 16.48
C LYS A 108 19.73 29.09 16.20
N LEU A 109 20.11 29.22 14.93
CA LEU A 109 21.33 29.89 14.50
C LEU A 109 21.14 31.39 14.19
N ASN A 110 19.93 31.93 14.44
CA ASN A 110 19.53 33.30 14.07
C ASN A 110 19.77 33.63 12.59
N GLY A 111 19.52 32.63 11.73
CA GLY A 111 19.79 32.68 10.30
C GLY A 111 20.43 31.39 9.81
N LEU A 112 20.24 31.07 8.53
CA LEU A 112 20.92 29.96 7.87
C LEU A 112 21.29 30.41 6.45
N PRO A 113 22.57 30.44 6.08
CA PRO A 113 22.97 30.84 4.75
C PRO A 113 22.40 29.90 3.68
N LYS A 114 22.02 30.47 2.52
CA LYS A 114 21.31 29.75 1.46
C LYS A 114 22.03 28.50 0.96
N ASN A 115 23.36 28.55 0.88
CA ASN A 115 24.19 27.41 0.50
C ASN A 115 24.11 26.23 1.49
N TYR A 116 23.84 26.46 2.77
CA TYR A 116 23.62 25.38 3.74
C TYR A 116 22.23 24.79 3.61
N GLU A 117 21.20 25.60 3.35
CA GLU A 117 19.85 25.10 3.06
C GLU A 117 19.83 24.18 1.85
N ASP A 118 20.49 24.63 0.77
CA ASP A 118 20.52 23.86 -0.48
C ASP A 118 21.29 22.55 -0.30
N LYS A 119 22.36 22.53 0.53
CA LYS A 119 23.02 21.29 0.93
C LYS A 119 22.10 20.38 1.75
N ILE A 120 21.35 20.91 2.73
CA ILE A 120 20.45 20.11 3.56
C ILE A 120 19.37 19.44 2.71
N LYS A 121 18.85 20.13 1.69
CA LYS A 121 17.83 19.58 0.77
C LYS A 121 18.33 18.37 -0.03
N THR A 122 19.63 18.29 -0.31
CA THR A 122 20.23 17.19 -1.08
C THR A 122 20.75 16.04 -0.21
N LEU A 123 20.71 16.18 1.13
CA LEU A 123 21.17 15.13 2.05
C LEU A 123 20.28 13.88 2.01
N SER A 124 20.88 12.73 2.31
CA SER A 124 20.14 11.49 2.59
C SER A 124 19.29 11.63 3.85
N ASN A 125 18.25 10.79 3.97
CA ASN A 125 17.37 10.78 5.14
C ASN A 125 18.16 10.53 6.44
N ASP A 126 19.15 9.66 6.43
CA ASP A 126 19.99 9.35 7.60
C ASP A 126 20.78 10.57 8.08
N LYS A 127 21.29 11.39 7.15
CA LYS A 127 21.99 12.63 7.48
C LYS A 127 21.03 13.70 8.01
N ILE A 128 19.84 13.81 7.42
CA ILE A 128 18.76 14.69 7.92
C ILE A 128 18.37 14.29 9.35
N GLU A 129 18.24 13.00 9.64
CA GLU A 129 17.96 12.48 10.98
C GLU A 129 19.10 12.77 11.95
N SER A 130 20.34 12.56 11.53
CA SER A 130 21.51 12.83 12.37
C SER A 130 21.57 14.30 12.79
N ILE A 131 21.30 15.23 11.87
CA ILE A 131 21.21 16.67 12.21
C ILE A 131 20.06 16.93 13.20
N GLY A 132 18.92 16.26 13.02
CA GLY A 132 17.76 16.39 13.91
C GLY A 132 18.04 15.88 15.33
N VAL A 133 18.75 14.77 15.47
CA VAL A 133 19.17 14.21 16.77
C VAL A 133 20.15 15.14 17.47
N ASP A 134 21.14 15.64 16.73
CA ASP A 134 22.22 16.45 17.27
C ASP A 134 21.88 17.96 17.28
N ILE A 135 20.61 18.32 17.03
CA ILE A 135 20.22 19.72 16.78
C ILE A 135 20.53 20.64 17.96
N PHE A 136 20.49 20.10 19.18
CA PHE A 136 20.79 20.87 20.37
C PHE A 136 22.30 21.16 20.54
N ASP A 137 23.15 20.32 19.94
CA ASP A 137 24.62 20.41 19.96
C ASP A 137 25.21 21.25 18.82
N ILE A 138 24.36 21.83 17.95
CA ILE A 138 24.78 22.69 16.84
C ILE A 138 24.76 24.15 17.30
N GLU A 139 25.90 24.73 17.64
CA GLU A 139 25.96 26.11 18.17
C GLU A 139 26.12 27.16 17.08
N LYS A 140 26.81 26.81 16.00
CA LYS A 140 27.10 27.70 14.86
C LYS A 140 26.89 26.98 13.52
N VAL A 141 26.75 27.77 12.45
CA VAL A 141 26.52 27.26 11.09
C VAL A 141 27.63 26.29 10.66
N GLU A 142 28.87 26.53 11.09
CA GLU A 142 30.02 25.67 10.76
C GLU A 142 29.90 24.26 11.32
N ASP A 143 29.16 24.04 12.40
CA ASP A 143 29.00 22.72 13.02
C ASP A 143 28.21 21.77 12.11
N LEU A 144 27.42 22.31 11.18
CA LEU A 144 26.72 21.54 10.15
C LEU A 144 27.69 20.88 9.15
N LYS A 145 28.95 21.34 9.05
CA LYS A 145 29.93 20.80 8.10
C LYS A 145 30.22 19.32 8.30
N ARG A 146 30.03 18.78 9.52
CA ARG A 146 30.24 17.34 9.81
C ARG A 146 29.22 16.41 9.14
N TYR A 147 28.13 16.95 8.59
CA TYR A 147 27.06 16.18 7.95
C TYR A 147 27.11 16.21 6.42
N PHE A 148 27.86 17.13 5.82
CA PHE A 148 27.99 17.29 4.36
C PHE A 148 29.10 16.42 3.77
#